data_AF-A0A4R6Y8L7-F1
#
_entry.id   AF-A0A4R6Y8L7-F1
#
_cell.length_a   1.000
_cell.length_b   1.000
_cell.length_c   1.000
_cell.angle_alpha   90.00
_cell.angle_beta   90.00
_cell.angle_gamma   90.00
#
_symmetry.space_group_name_H-M   'P 1'
#
loop_
_entity.id
_entity.type
_entity.pdbx_description
1 polymer ?
#
loop_
_entity_poly.entity_id
_entity_poly.type
_entity_poly.pdbx_seq_one_letter_code
_entity_poly.pdbx_strand_id
1 'polypeptide(L)' 'MTRRATDNSKALDAFIAAKLEIDSMLERLKALSDDHFETNPDEINWGHVGSLSHYRDKLREITDMAFREGEHAG' A
#
# COMPACT_ATOMS: atom_id res chain seq x y z
N MET A 1 -12.51 30.23 31.17
CA MET A 1 -11.69 29.98 29.96
C MET A 1 -12.34 28.85 29.18
N THR A 2 -13.00 29.18 28.07
CA THR A 2 -13.59 28.21 27.15
C THR A 2 -12.45 27.41 26.50
N ARG A 3 -12.46 26.09 26.70
CA ARG A 3 -11.54 25.16 26.03
C ARG A 3 -11.80 25.28 24.53
N ARG A 4 -10.92 25.95 23.79
CA ARG A 4 -10.91 25.92 22.32
C ARG A 4 -10.78 24.44 21.96
N ALA A 5 -11.86 23.82 21.51
CA ALA A 5 -11.76 22.54 20.81
C ALA A 5 -10.81 22.82 19.64
N THR A 6 -9.66 22.17 19.65
CA THR A 6 -8.70 22.27 18.54
C THR A 6 -9.45 21.80 17.30
N ASP A 7 -9.69 22.71 16.36
CA ASP A 7 -10.39 22.41 15.13
C ASP A 7 -9.50 21.50 14.28
N ASN A 8 -9.67 20.19 14.45
CA ASN A 8 -8.89 19.15 13.77
C ASN A 8 -9.39 18.91 12.34
N SER A 9 -10.31 19.74 11.83
CA SER A 9 -10.91 19.64 10.50
C SER A 9 -9.84 19.45 9.42
N LYS A 10 -8.83 20.33 9.38
CA LYS A 10 -7.72 20.26 8.44
C LYS A 10 -6.91 18.96 8.52
N ALA A 11 -6.69 18.44 9.72
CA ALA A 11 -5.98 17.19 9.91
C ALA A 11 -6.82 15.99 9.45
N LEU A 12 -8.13 16.05 9.68
CA LEU A 12 -9.08 15.05 9.22
C LEU A 12 -9.19 15.05 7.69
N ASP A 13 -9.33 16.21 7.07
CA ASP A 13 -9.33 16.35 5.60
C ASP A 13 -8.04 15.78 4.98
N ALA A 14 -6.88 16.15 5.54
CA ALA A 14 -5.59 15.62 5.08
C ALA A 14 -5.49 14.09 5.25
N PHE A 15 -5.99 13.55 6.36
CA PHE A 15 -6.01 12.11 6.59
C PHE A 15 -6.91 11.38 5.59
N ILE A 16 -8.12 11.90 5.33
CA ILE A 16 -9.05 11.32 4.36
C ILE A 16 -8.45 11.37 2.96
N ALA A 17 -7.85 12.49 2.57
CA ALA A 17 -7.17 12.63 1.27
C ALA A 17 -6.07 11.57 1.12
N ALA A 18 -5.17 11.46 2.11
CA ALA A 18 -4.10 10.46 2.08
C ALA A 18 -4.64 9.02 2.03
N LYS A 19 -5.72 8.72 2.76
CA LYS A 19 -6.37 7.40 2.70
C LYS A 19 -6.92 7.11 1.31
N LEU A 20 -7.63 8.06 0.69
CA LEU A 20 -8.22 7.89 -0.64
C LEU A 20 -7.14 7.68 -1.72
N GLU A 21 -6.00 8.36 -1.58
CA GLU A 21 -4.85 8.13 -2.46
C GLU A 21 -4.30 6.70 -2.30
N ILE A 22 -4.13 6.23 -1.06
CA ILE A 22 -3.70 4.84 -0.80
C ILE A 22 -4.71 3.83 -1.36
N ASP A 23 -6.02 4.02 -1.11
CA ASP A 23 -7.07 3.14 -1.62
C ASP A 23 -7.01 3.05 -3.16
N SER A 24 -6.81 4.19 -3.83
CA SER A 24 -6.69 4.26 -5.29
C SER A 24 -5.42 3.54 -5.80
N MET A 25 -4.30 3.65 -5.08
CA MET A 25 -3.07 2.92 -5.43
C MET A 25 -3.23 1.41 -5.27
N LEU A 26 -3.91 0.97 -4.20
CA LEU A 26 -4.19 -0.45 -3.95
C LEU A 26 -5.14 -1.04 -5.01
N GLU A 27 -6.17 -0.29 -5.42
CA GLU A 27 -7.08 -0.72 -6.49
C GLU A 27 -6.34 -0.92 -7.82
N ARG A 28 -5.43 0.00 -8.17
CA ARG A 28 -4.60 -0.13 -9.38
C ARG A 28 -3.69 -1.35 -9.34
N LEU A 29 -3.06 -1.63 -8.19
CA LEU A 29 -2.22 -2.82 -8.02
C LEU A 29 -3.05 -4.11 -8.11
N LYS A 30 -4.27 -4.11 -7.57
CA LYS A 30 -5.18 -5.24 -7.68
C LYS A 30 -5.59 -5.49 -9.13
N ALA A 31 -5.98 -4.45 -9.87
CA ALA A 31 -6.30 -4.57 -11.29
C ALA A 31 -5.11 -5.09 -12.11
N LEU A 32 -3.90 -4.63 -11.80
CA LEU A 32 -2.68 -5.12 -12.43
C LEU A 32 -2.42 -6.60 -12.08
N SER A 33 -2.70 -7.03 -10.85
CA SER A 33 -2.62 -8.44 -10.45
C SER A 33 -3.65 -9.30 -11.18
N ASP A 34 -4.88 -8.81 -11.34
CA ASP A 34 -5.94 -9.52 -12.08
C ASP A 34 -5.55 -9.70 -13.57
N ASP A 35 -4.81 -8.75 -14.12
CA ASP A 35 -4.23 -8.80 -15.48
C ASP A 35 -2.85 -9.49 -15.54
N HIS A 36 -2.49 -10.31 -14.54
CA HIS A 36 -1.23 -11.06 -14.48
C HIS A 36 0.04 -10.19 -14.60
N PHE A 37 -0.04 -8.96 -14.09
CA PHE A 37 1.01 -7.95 -14.24
C PHE A 37 1.39 -7.70 -15.70
N GLU A 38 0.39 -7.65 -16.58
CA GLU A 38 0.54 -7.43 -18.02
C GLU A 38 1.52 -8.44 -18.66
N THR A 39 1.70 -9.60 -18.03
CA THR A 39 2.66 -10.62 -18.45
C THR A 39 1.93 -11.83 -18.98
N ASN A 40 2.28 -12.21 -20.20
CA ASN A 40 1.78 -13.44 -20.83
C ASN A 40 2.44 -14.66 -20.18
N PRO A 41 1.68 -15.70 -19.79
CA PRO A 41 2.24 -16.88 -19.12
C PRO A 41 3.30 -17.60 -19.96
N ASP A 42 3.15 -17.58 -21.29
CA ASP A 42 4.11 -18.19 -22.24
C ASP A 42 5.44 -17.42 -22.36
N GLU A 43 5.49 -16.17 -21.92
CA GLU A 43 6.65 -15.27 -22.01
C GLU A 43 7.39 -15.10 -20.67
N ILE A 44 6.87 -15.72 -19.59
CA ILE A 44 7.44 -15.62 -18.24
C ILE A 44 8.86 -16.21 -18.21
N ASN A 45 9.79 -15.42 -17.69
CA ASN A 45 11.15 -15.82 -17.39
C ASN A 45 11.59 -15.28 -16.01
N TRP A 46 12.78 -15.67 -15.57
CA TRP A 46 13.33 -15.27 -14.27
C TRP A 46 13.46 -13.76 -14.07
N GLY A 47 13.58 -12.97 -15.14
CA GLY A 47 13.52 -11.51 -15.09
C GLY A 47 12.17 -11.00 -14.58
N HIS A 48 11.06 -11.56 -15.09
CA HIS A 48 9.71 -11.22 -14.62
C HIS A 48 9.50 -11.63 -13.15
N VAL A 49 10.01 -12.80 -12.77
CA VAL A 49 9.97 -13.28 -11.38
C VAL A 49 10.72 -12.32 -10.44
N GLY A 50 11.87 -11.80 -10.88
CA GLY A 50 12.64 -10.79 -10.14
C GLY A 50 11.86 -9.49 -9.95
N SER A 51 11.27 -8.95 -11.02
CA SER A 51 10.43 -7.75 -10.96
C SER A 51 9.23 -7.92 -10.03
N LEU A 52 8.53 -9.06 -10.11
CA LEU A 52 7.38 -9.34 -9.27
C LEU A 52 7.77 -9.53 -7.79
N SER A 53 8.92 -10.15 -7.53
CA SER A 53 9.46 -10.29 -6.18
C SER A 53 9.77 -8.94 -5.54
N HIS A 54 10.25 -7.97 -6.33
CA HIS A 54 10.50 -6.62 -5.85
C HIS A 54 9.20 -5.91 -5.39
N TYR A 55 8.12 -6.02 -6.16
CA TYR A 55 6.82 -5.47 -5.75
C TYR A 55 6.28 -6.16 -4.50
N ARG A 56 6.38 -7.49 -4.43
CA ARG A 56 5.99 -8.27 -3.24
C ARG A 56 6.73 -7.81 -1.99
N ASP A 57 8.05 -7.63 -2.07
CA ASP A 57 8.85 -7.25 -0.90
C ASP A 57 8.48 -5.87 -0.37
N LYS A 58 8.18 -4.90 -1.25
CA LYS A 58 7.67 -3.58 -0.87
C LYS A 58 6.29 -3.64 -0.21
N LEU A 59 5.37 -4.42 -0.78
CA LEU A 59 4.03 -4.59 -0.21
C LEU A 59 4.08 -5.26 1.15
N ARG A 60 4.96 -6.25 1.32
CA ARG A 60 5.22 -6.88 2.61
C ARG A 60 5.74 -5.86 3.63
N GLU A 61 6.76 -5.07 3.30
CA GLU A 61 7.28 -4.03 4.21
C GLU A 61 6.18 -3.06 4.65
N ILE A 62 5.34 -2.58 3.72
CA ILE A 62 4.21 -1.70 4.04
C ILE A 62 3.19 -2.37 4.96
N THR A 63 2.91 -3.66 4.72
CA THR A 63 1.99 -4.45 5.54
C THR A 63 2.54 -4.65 6.94
N ASP A 64 3.80 -5.09 7.06
CA ASP A 64 4.49 -5.31 8.34
C ASP A 64 4.51 -4.02 9.17
N MET A 65 4.77 -2.87 8.54
CA MET A 65 4.70 -1.54 9.18
C MET A 65 3.29 -1.21 9.67
N ALA A 66 2.25 -1.50 8.88
CA ALA A 66 0.86 -1.20 9.23
C ALA A 66 0.34 -2.08 10.38
N PHE A 67 0.77 -3.34 10.44
CA PHE A 67 0.30 -4.32 11.43
C PHE A 67 1.24 -4.51 12.62
N ARG A 68 2.40 -3.84 12.64
CA ARG A 68 3.46 -4.00 13.66
C ARG A 68 3.94 -5.45 13.80
N GLU A 69 3.88 -6.22 12.72
CA GLU A 69 4.30 -7.63 12.70
C GLU A 69 5.83 -7.78 12.84
N GLY A 70 6.58 -6.67 12.77
CA GLY A 70 8.00 -6.59 13.11
C GLY A 70 8.35 -6.17 14.55
N GLU A 71 7.39 -5.75 15.39
CA GLU A 71 7.63 -5.28 16.78
C GLU A 71 7.20 -6.29 17.87
N HIS A 72 6.90 -7.54 17.52
CA HIS A 72 6.61 -8.64 18.47
C HIS A 72 7.44 -9.91 18.23
N ALA A 73 8.68 -9.74 17.80
CA ALA A 73 9.72 -10.77 17.90
C ALA A 73 10.99 -10.15 18.51
N GLY A 74 10.90 -9.73 19.78
CA GLY A 74 11.98 -9.18 20.57
C GLY A 74 11.57 -8.92 22.01
#